data_AF-A0A2A5JSY7-F1
#
_entry.id   AF-A0A2A5JSY7-F1
#
_cell.length_a   1.000
_cell.length_b   1.000
_cell.length_c   1.000
_cell.angle_alpha   90.00
_cell.angle_beta   90.00
_cell.angle_gamma   90.00
#
_symmetry.space_group_name_H-M   'P 1'
#
loop_
_entity.id
_entity.type
_entity.pdbx_description
1 polymer ?
#
loop_
_entity_poly.entity_id
_entity_poly.type
_entity_poly.pdbx_seq_one_letter_code
_entity_poly.pdbx_strand_id
1 'polypeptide(L)'
;MFEVFLKEIRELLRDRKTLFFVIALPMLVFPVIMALVGFMASQAAMEAEQEVHTYFIVNEAYAEQFSEQVFYHKSFKKYDGERKLDSVEALSDAVRSGVIDVGIFIPSDPVSNLESGIKSEWKIVFNDAQSINFIYNRLSKLAHAFSDELRAAKLTTLGLAKEQQAAVLQPISITKVDTADKRENLGEKLGAFIPYMLIPLVLMGASYPAIDLGAGEKERGTLETLLLTPISRTELVLGKFLTVLASSIFCALVTVSSMALWIGVASSFVELDVIKNAFSSVTLFDFSLIFALLLPVAVMLSSLTLAISIYARTFKEAQNYMGPLSMGIFIPIVMSLMPNMELTAKTALIPITNVALAIKEIIKGTVDYSYVALIFGASAVLAAGLLVCCVKWFNRETVLFR
;
A
#
# COMPACT_ATOMS: atom_id res chain seq x y z
N MET A 1 27.63 -31.44 -11.86
CA MET A 1 26.66 -30.37 -11.47
C MET A 1 26.92 -29.76 -10.07
N PHE A 2 26.92 -30.57 -9.00
CA PHE A 2 26.99 -30.07 -7.61
C PHE A 2 28.27 -29.26 -7.29
N GLU A 3 29.42 -29.67 -7.83
CA GLU A 3 30.68 -28.92 -7.69
C GLU A 3 30.61 -27.53 -8.32
N VAL A 4 29.92 -27.38 -9.47
CA VAL A 4 29.69 -26.08 -10.10
C VAL A 4 28.84 -25.23 -9.16
N PHE A 5 27.72 -25.74 -8.67
CA PHE A 5 26.87 -25.03 -7.71
C PHE A 5 27.65 -24.55 -6.47
N LEU A 6 28.46 -25.41 -5.86
CA LEU A 6 29.27 -25.05 -4.69
C LEU A 6 30.31 -23.97 -5.00
N LYS A 7 30.97 -24.05 -6.16
CA LYS A 7 31.90 -23.02 -6.64
C LYS A 7 31.17 -21.69 -6.79
N GLU A 8 30.07 -21.67 -7.53
CA GLU A 8 29.34 -20.43 -7.85
C GLU A 8 28.70 -19.80 -6.60
N ILE A 9 28.16 -20.60 -5.66
CA ILE A 9 27.68 -20.06 -4.37
C ILE A 9 28.83 -19.44 -3.58
N ARG A 10 30.00 -20.09 -3.53
CA ARG A 10 31.14 -19.56 -2.79
C ARG A 10 31.62 -18.23 -3.38
N GLU A 11 31.57 -18.07 -4.71
CA GLU A 11 31.89 -16.82 -5.38
C GLU A 11 30.83 -15.75 -5.11
N LEU A 12 29.54 -16.08 -5.21
CA LEU A 12 28.43 -15.19 -4.88
C LEU A 12 28.49 -14.68 -3.44
N LEU A 13 28.82 -15.56 -2.48
CA LEU A 13 28.97 -15.18 -1.06
C LEU A 13 30.18 -14.26 -0.81
N ARG A 14 31.15 -14.21 -1.73
CA ARG A 14 32.30 -13.30 -1.65
C ARG A 14 32.01 -11.94 -2.26
N ASP A 15 31.04 -11.86 -3.18
CA ASP A 15 30.60 -10.59 -3.75
C ASP A 15 29.71 -9.82 -2.78
N ARG A 16 30.37 -8.96 -1.98
CA ARG A 16 29.70 -8.09 -1.01
C ARG A 16 28.68 -7.15 -1.65
N LYS A 17 28.88 -6.72 -2.91
CA LYS A 17 27.95 -5.80 -3.57
C LYS A 17 26.65 -6.53 -3.89
N THR A 18 26.75 -7.71 -4.49
CA THR A 18 25.58 -8.54 -4.79
C THR A 18 24.84 -8.94 -3.51
N LEU A 19 25.56 -9.40 -2.47
CA LEU A 19 24.95 -9.73 -1.19
C LEU A 19 24.25 -8.54 -0.52
N PHE A 20 24.82 -7.33 -0.62
CA PHE A 20 24.18 -6.14 -0.09
C PHE A 20 22.81 -5.91 -0.73
N PHE A 21 22.70 -6.00 -2.06
CA PHE A 21 21.40 -5.84 -2.73
C PHE A 21 20.45 -7.00 -2.41
N VAL A 22 20.93 -8.24 -2.40
CA VAL A 22 20.10 -9.44 -2.14
C VAL A 22 19.56 -9.47 -0.70
N ILE A 23 20.28 -8.92 0.28
CA ILE A 23 19.91 -9.00 1.70
C ILE A 23 19.43 -7.65 2.26
N ALA A 24 20.23 -6.60 2.10
CA ALA A 24 20.01 -5.33 2.78
C ALA A 24 18.77 -4.61 2.23
N LEU A 25 18.54 -4.64 0.92
CA LEU A 25 17.37 -3.97 0.33
C LEU A 25 16.06 -4.60 0.82
N PRO A 26 15.80 -5.93 0.72
CA PRO A 26 14.59 -6.52 1.29
C PRO A 26 14.42 -6.31 2.80
N MET A 27 15.53 -6.26 3.54
CA MET A 27 15.50 -5.98 4.98
C MET A 27 15.10 -4.53 5.29
N LEU A 28 15.42 -3.59 4.39
CA LEU A 28 15.24 -2.15 4.59
C LEU A 28 13.93 -1.59 3.98
N VAL A 29 13.36 -2.25 2.96
CA VAL A 29 12.13 -1.78 2.30
C VAL A 29 10.95 -1.67 3.27
N PHE A 30 10.67 -2.71 4.07
CA PHE A 30 9.56 -2.69 5.02
C PHE A 30 9.69 -1.62 6.12
N PRO A 31 10.84 -1.45 6.81
CA PRO A 31 10.96 -0.39 7.80
C PRO A 31 10.84 1.00 7.20
N VAL A 32 11.39 1.22 6.01
CA VAL A 32 11.26 2.53 5.35
C VAL A 32 9.82 2.83 5.00
N ILE A 33 9.08 1.86 4.46
CA ILE A 33 7.66 2.05 4.15
C ILE A 33 6.86 2.30 5.43
N MET A 34 7.08 1.51 6.47
CA MET A 34 6.37 1.67 7.75
C MET A 34 6.70 3.02 8.41
N ALA A 35 7.97 3.44 8.39
CA ALA A 35 8.39 4.75 8.89
C ALA A 35 7.79 5.89 8.06
N LEU A 36 7.76 5.77 6.73
CA LEU A 36 7.15 6.76 5.84
C LEU A 36 5.65 6.90 6.13
N VAL A 37 4.93 5.79 6.19
CA VAL A 37 3.47 5.79 6.47
C VAL A 37 3.21 6.34 7.88
N GLY A 38 4.00 5.95 8.87
CA GLY A 38 3.92 6.49 10.23
C GLY A 38 4.18 7.99 10.29
N PHE A 39 5.22 8.46 9.59
CA PHE A 39 5.57 9.88 9.49
C PHE A 39 4.47 10.68 8.80
N MET A 40 3.98 10.23 7.65
CA MET A 40 2.89 10.90 6.93
C MET A 40 1.60 10.96 7.75
N ALA A 41 1.26 9.88 8.46
CA ALA A 41 0.09 9.88 9.33
C ALA A 41 0.26 10.83 10.53
N SER A 42 1.45 10.87 11.13
CA SER A 42 1.78 11.81 12.20
C SER A 42 1.75 13.25 11.71
N GLN A 43 2.28 13.53 10.52
CA GLN A 43 2.26 14.86 9.93
C GLN A 43 0.82 15.31 9.65
N ALA A 44 0.00 14.45 9.04
CA ALA A 44 -1.41 14.74 8.80
C ALA A 44 -2.18 15.00 10.10
N ALA A 45 -1.86 14.26 11.18
CA ALA A 45 -2.43 14.50 12.49
C ALA A 45 -1.97 15.84 13.10
N MET A 46 -0.68 16.17 13.00
CA MET A 46 -0.13 17.42 13.52
C MET A 46 -0.65 18.65 12.77
N GLU A 47 -0.69 18.63 11.43
CA GLU A 47 -1.27 19.71 10.63
C GLU A 47 -2.73 19.96 11.00
N ALA A 48 -3.50 18.89 11.23
CA ALA A 48 -4.88 19.00 11.69
C ALA A 48 -5.03 19.55 13.12
N GLU A 49 -3.99 19.47 13.95
CA GLU A 49 -4.03 19.94 15.34
C GLU A 49 -3.39 21.33 15.56
N GLN A 50 -2.43 21.74 14.73
CA GLN A 50 -1.59 22.91 14.99
C GLN A 50 -1.99 24.19 14.25
N GLU A 51 -2.77 24.12 13.17
CA GLU A 51 -3.25 25.33 12.51
C GLU A 51 -4.40 25.96 13.30
N VAL A 52 -4.13 27.13 13.89
CA VAL A 52 -5.15 28.00 14.47
C VAL A 52 -5.65 28.92 13.37
N HIS A 53 -6.91 28.74 12.99
CA HIS A 53 -7.51 29.48 11.89
C HIS A 53 -8.21 30.74 12.38
N THR A 54 -7.95 31.85 11.70
CA THR A 54 -8.58 33.13 11.99
C THR A 54 -10.01 33.12 11.45
N TYR A 55 -11.00 33.30 12.34
CA TYR A 55 -12.42 33.28 11.97
C TYR A 55 -13.13 34.60 12.25
N PHE A 56 -14.21 34.85 11.51
CA PHE A 56 -15.16 35.93 11.83
C PHE A 56 -16.61 35.46 11.69
N ILE A 57 -17.47 35.84 12.65
CA ILE A 57 -18.90 35.54 12.64
C ILE A 57 -19.67 36.85 12.48
N VAL A 58 -20.44 36.95 11.40
CA VAL A 58 -21.36 38.06 11.17
C VAL A 58 -22.66 37.80 11.94
N ASN A 59 -23.12 38.82 12.66
CA ASN A 59 -24.29 38.76 13.54
C ASN A 59 -24.16 37.71 14.65
N GLU A 60 -23.01 37.66 15.33
CA GLU A 60 -22.75 36.71 16.41
C GLU A 60 -23.80 36.74 17.54
N ALA A 61 -24.43 37.90 17.77
CA ALA A 61 -25.50 38.10 18.76
C ALA A 61 -26.73 37.22 18.50
N TYR A 62 -26.94 36.75 17.27
CA TYR A 62 -28.03 35.82 16.96
C TYR A 62 -27.75 34.39 17.45
N ALA A 63 -26.50 34.03 17.73
CA ALA A 63 -26.16 32.67 18.16
C ALA A 63 -24.98 32.68 19.14
N GLU A 64 -25.18 33.32 20.30
CA GLU A 64 -24.14 33.50 21.33
C GLU A 64 -23.54 32.18 21.81
N GLN A 65 -24.36 31.15 22.03
CA GLN A 65 -23.85 29.83 22.45
C GLN A 65 -22.96 29.18 21.39
N PHE A 66 -23.29 29.32 20.11
CA PHE A 66 -22.44 28.84 19.02
C PHE A 66 -21.16 29.66 18.92
N SER A 67 -21.23 30.98 19.04
CA SER A 67 -20.04 31.84 18.95
C SER A 67 -19.07 31.59 20.11
N GLU A 68 -19.57 31.32 21.31
CA GLU A 68 -18.75 30.88 22.45
C GLU A 68 -18.07 29.53 22.20
N GLN A 69 -18.80 28.55 21.67
CA GLN A 69 -18.21 27.24 21.33
C GLN A 69 -17.09 27.36 20.30
N VAL A 70 -17.24 28.23 19.30
CA VAL A 70 -16.17 28.50 18.32
C VAL A 70 -15.01 29.25 18.99
N PHE A 71 -15.29 30.22 19.86
CA PHE A 71 -14.28 31.01 20.57
C PHE A 71 -13.37 30.18 21.48
N TYR A 72 -13.94 29.21 22.21
CA TYR A 72 -13.17 28.32 23.10
C TYR A 72 -12.54 27.12 22.39
N HIS A 73 -12.80 26.91 21.10
CA HIS A 73 -12.28 25.76 20.38
C HIS A 73 -10.83 25.99 19.94
N LYS A 74 -9.93 25.07 20.31
CA LYS A 74 -8.46 25.19 20.15
C LYS A 74 -7.93 25.53 18.75
N SER A 75 -8.71 25.23 17.70
CA SER A 75 -8.32 25.45 16.29
C SER A 75 -8.76 26.81 15.72
N PHE A 76 -9.36 27.69 16.53
CA PHE A 76 -9.92 28.95 16.04
C PHE A 76 -9.42 30.15 16.85
N LYS A 77 -9.12 31.25 16.16
CA LYS A 77 -8.82 32.55 16.75
C LYS A 77 -9.75 33.60 16.16
N LYS A 78 -10.47 34.35 17.00
CA LYS A 78 -11.36 35.41 16.53
C LYS A 78 -10.55 36.52 15.88
N TYR A 79 -10.97 36.96 14.69
CA TYR A 79 -10.41 38.14 14.02
C TYR A 79 -10.70 39.40 14.85
N ASP A 80 -9.65 40.18 15.14
CA ASP A 80 -9.66 41.37 15.99
C ASP A 80 -9.36 42.67 15.22
N GLY A 81 -9.34 42.62 13.88
CA GLY A 81 -9.04 43.79 13.06
C GLY A 81 -10.24 44.70 12.76
N GLU A 82 -9.95 45.86 12.19
CA GLU A 82 -10.93 46.94 11.97
C GLU A 82 -11.75 46.80 10.68
N ARG A 83 -11.48 45.79 9.85
CA ARG A 83 -12.18 45.61 8.56
C ARG A 83 -13.64 45.25 8.83
N LYS A 84 -14.56 45.99 8.19
CA LYS A 84 -15.99 45.65 8.23
C LYS A 84 -16.25 44.38 7.43
N LEU A 85 -16.80 43.38 8.10
CA LEU A 85 -17.13 42.06 7.57
C LEU A 85 -18.61 41.81 7.87
N ASP A 86 -19.50 42.47 7.15
CA ASP A 86 -20.95 42.51 7.42
C ASP A 86 -21.80 41.76 6.37
N SER A 87 -21.18 41.29 5.29
CA SER A 87 -21.83 40.60 4.17
C SER A 87 -21.02 39.39 3.72
N VAL A 88 -21.67 38.49 2.98
CA VAL A 88 -21.04 37.28 2.42
C VAL A 88 -19.95 37.68 1.42
N GLU A 89 -20.16 38.75 0.68
CA GLU A 89 -19.21 39.33 -0.26
C GLU A 89 -17.98 39.87 0.48
N ALA A 90 -18.18 40.63 1.56
CA ALA A 90 -17.08 41.13 2.40
C ALA A 90 -16.27 39.99 3.04
N LEU A 91 -16.94 38.93 3.52
CA LEU A 91 -16.28 37.72 4.01
C LEU A 91 -15.48 37.03 2.89
N SER A 92 -16.06 36.90 1.70
CA SER A 92 -15.41 36.26 0.56
C SER A 92 -14.15 37.00 0.15
N ASP A 93 -14.18 38.32 0.13
CA ASP A 93 -13.02 39.15 -0.16
C ASP A 93 -11.95 39.08 0.94
N ALA A 94 -12.37 39.00 2.21
CA ALA A 94 -11.45 38.85 3.34
C ALA A 94 -10.76 37.48 3.34
N VAL A 95 -11.48 36.41 3.01
CA VAL A 95 -10.93 35.07 2.80
C VAL A 95 -9.96 35.05 1.63
N ARG A 96 -10.35 35.64 0.49
CA ARG A 96 -9.48 35.70 -0.71
C ARG A 96 -8.20 36.51 -0.48
N SER A 97 -8.26 37.53 0.36
CA SER A 97 -7.11 38.37 0.71
C SER A 97 -6.28 37.84 1.89
N GLY A 98 -6.66 36.70 2.48
CA GLY A 98 -5.95 36.08 3.59
C GLY A 98 -6.04 36.85 4.92
N VAL A 99 -7.04 37.73 5.06
CA VAL A 99 -7.28 38.50 6.31
C VAL A 99 -7.96 37.62 7.37
N ILE A 100 -8.80 36.70 6.92
CA ILE A 100 -9.42 35.65 7.72
C ILE A 100 -9.32 34.35 6.93
N ASP A 101 -9.29 33.21 7.62
CA ASP A 101 -9.28 31.89 6.97
C ASP A 101 -10.71 31.40 6.71
N VAL A 102 -11.66 31.78 7.56
CA VAL A 102 -13.07 31.40 7.43
C VAL A 102 -14.03 32.47 7.97
N GLY A 103 -15.12 32.67 7.24
CA GLY A 103 -16.23 33.54 7.62
C GLY A 103 -17.52 32.77 7.83
N ILE A 104 -18.32 33.14 8.83
CA ILE A 104 -19.66 32.57 9.04
C ILE A 104 -20.67 33.70 9.01
N PHE A 105 -21.68 33.59 8.14
CA PHE A 105 -22.77 34.55 8.06
C PHE A 105 -24.06 33.96 8.61
N ILE A 106 -24.56 34.56 9.69
CA ILE A 106 -25.83 34.20 10.33
C ILE A 106 -26.87 35.25 9.92
N PRO A 107 -27.83 34.91 9.03
CA PRO A 107 -28.72 35.90 8.44
C PRO A 107 -29.77 36.45 9.44
N SER A 108 -30.17 35.64 10.42
CA SER A 108 -31.27 35.93 11.34
C SER A 108 -31.18 35.03 12.57
N ASP A 109 -31.88 35.42 13.64
CA ASP A 109 -31.99 34.65 14.87
C ASP A 109 -32.57 33.25 14.62
N PRO A 110 -31.78 32.18 14.80
CA PRO A 110 -32.22 30.80 14.62
C PRO A 110 -33.30 30.38 15.63
N VAL A 111 -33.37 31.00 16.82
CA VAL A 111 -34.40 30.70 17.83
C VAL A 111 -35.76 31.20 17.36
N SER A 112 -35.85 32.48 16.96
CA SER A 112 -37.07 33.07 16.40
C SER A 112 -37.54 32.37 15.11
N ASN A 113 -36.60 32.00 14.24
CA ASN A 113 -36.91 31.24 13.03
C ASN A 113 -37.51 29.86 13.37
N LEU A 114 -36.93 29.15 14.35
CA LEU A 114 -37.43 27.86 14.81
C LEU A 114 -38.84 27.98 15.41
N GLU A 115 -39.13 29.04 16.17
CA GLU A 115 -40.47 29.32 16.69
C GLU A 115 -41.50 29.53 15.56
N SER A 116 -41.08 30.12 14.45
CA SER A 116 -41.92 30.38 13.27
C SER A 116 -41.95 29.20 12.28
N GLY A 117 -41.24 28.10 12.54
CA GLY A 117 -41.12 26.96 11.63
C GLY A 117 -40.29 27.24 10.37
N ILE A 118 -39.49 28.31 10.38
CA ILE A 118 -38.62 28.73 9.27
C ILE A 118 -37.20 28.19 9.51
N LYS A 119 -36.54 27.70 8.46
CA LYS A 119 -35.16 27.22 8.54
C LYS A 119 -34.18 28.40 8.51
N SER A 120 -33.21 28.42 9.42
CA SER A 120 -32.07 29.35 9.35
C SER A 120 -30.98 28.80 8.43
N GLU A 121 -30.62 29.55 7.39
CA GLU A 121 -29.60 29.15 6.40
C GLU A 121 -28.29 29.89 6.64
N TRP A 122 -27.34 29.24 7.30
CA TRP A 122 -26.03 29.82 7.57
C TRP A 122 -25.09 29.60 6.38
N LYS A 123 -24.25 30.59 6.08
CA LYS A 123 -23.25 30.50 5.01
C LYS A 123 -21.86 30.49 5.61
N ILE A 124 -21.11 29.42 5.36
CA ILE A 124 -19.70 29.30 5.73
C ILE A 124 -18.87 29.62 4.48
N VAL A 125 -18.05 30.66 4.56
CA VAL A 125 -17.23 31.20 3.47
C VAL A 125 -15.78 30.83 3.75
N PHE A 126 -15.16 30.07 2.86
CA PHE A 126 -13.77 29.61 2.97
C PHE A 126 -13.19 29.35 1.56
N ASN A 127 -11.87 29.16 1.48
CA ASN A 127 -11.18 28.84 0.22
C ASN A 127 -10.97 27.32 0.07
N ASP A 128 -11.76 26.68 -0.79
CA ASP A 128 -11.72 25.22 -1.00
C ASP A 128 -10.45 24.73 -1.71
N ALA A 129 -9.77 25.60 -2.46
CA ALA A 129 -8.56 25.25 -3.20
C ALA A 129 -7.33 24.98 -2.30
N GLN A 130 -7.37 25.40 -1.03
CA GLN A 130 -6.27 25.24 -0.07
C GLN A 130 -6.42 23.98 0.82
N SER A 131 -7.23 22.99 0.42
CA SER A 131 -7.44 21.76 1.20
C SER A 131 -8.06 22.00 2.59
N ILE A 132 -8.96 22.99 2.68
CA ILE A 132 -9.61 23.45 3.94
C ILE A 132 -10.90 22.65 4.27
N ASN A 133 -11.06 21.43 3.74
CA ASN A 133 -12.23 20.58 4.03
C ASN A 133 -12.45 20.32 5.53
N PHE A 134 -11.38 20.40 6.31
CA PHE A 134 -11.43 20.16 7.74
C PHE A 134 -12.04 21.31 8.56
N ILE A 135 -11.81 22.58 8.19
CA ILE A 135 -12.43 23.74 8.87
C ILE A 135 -13.95 23.69 8.70
N TYR A 136 -14.41 23.47 7.47
CA TYR A 136 -15.82 23.31 7.16
C TYR A 136 -16.43 22.19 8.00
N ASN A 137 -15.81 21.01 8.03
CA ASN A 137 -16.29 19.87 8.82
C ASN A 137 -16.34 20.18 10.32
N ARG A 138 -15.35 20.89 10.88
CA ARG A 138 -15.36 21.29 12.29
C ARG A 138 -16.47 22.29 12.61
N LEU A 139 -16.59 23.37 11.82
CA LEU A 139 -17.63 24.38 12.03
C LEU A 139 -19.03 23.82 11.80
N SER A 140 -19.20 22.98 10.78
CA SER A 140 -20.45 22.25 10.53
C SER A 140 -20.80 21.36 11.72
N LYS A 141 -19.83 20.63 12.31
CA LYS A 141 -20.07 19.82 13.51
C LYS A 141 -20.52 20.66 14.70
N LEU A 142 -19.92 21.84 14.93
CA LEU A 142 -20.34 22.77 15.98
C LEU A 142 -21.75 23.34 15.71
N ALA A 143 -22.02 23.75 14.47
CA ALA A 143 -23.33 24.26 14.06
C ALA A 143 -24.44 23.18 14.18
N HIS A 144 -24.12 21.93 13.86
CA HIS A 144 -25.03 20.80 14.07
C HIS A 144 -25.30 20.53 15.55
N ALA A 145 -24.27 20.59 16.40
CA ALA A 145 -24.44 20.44 17.84
C ALA A 145 -25.35 21.53 18.42
N PHE A 146 -25.15 22.80 18.01
CA PHE A 146 -26.03 23.91 18.39
C PHE A 146 -27.46 23.73 17.85
N SER A 147 -27.61 23.30 16.59
CA SER A 147 -28.93 22.99 16.02
C SER A 147 -29.65 21.87 16.78
N ASP A 148 -28.92 20.85 17.23
CA ASP A 148 -29.47 19.74 18.02
C ASP A 148 -29.93 20.23 19.41
N GLU A 149 -29.22 21.16 20.04
CA GLU A 149 -29.61 21.79 21.31
C GLU A 149 -30.91 22.59 21.16
N LEU A 150 -30.99 23.49 20.18
CA LEU A 150 -32.22 24.26 19.90
C LEU A 150 -33.41 23.35 19.61
N ARG A 151 -33.18 22.30 18.81
CA ARG A 151 -34.21 21.31 18.46
C ARG A 151 -34.68 20.55 19.70
N ALA A 152 -33.76 20.10 20.56
CA ALA A 152 -34.11 19.40 21.79
C ALA A 152 -34.91 20.29 22.76
N ALA A 153 -34.53 21.56 22.89
CA ALA A 153 -35.27 22.53 23.69
C ALA A 153 -36.70 22.71 23.17
N LYS A 154 -36.87 22.90 21.85
CA LYS A 154 -38.20 23.06 21.22
C LYS A 154 -39.08 21.81 21.33
N LEU A 155 -38.53 20.62 21.15
CA LEU A 155 -39.31 19.39 21.30
C LEU A 155 -39.77 19.19 22.76
N THR A 156 -38.94 19.60 23.72
CA THR A 156 -39.31 19.57 25.14
C THR A 156 -40.47 20.51 25.45
N THR A 157 -40.50 21.72 24.88
CA THR A 157 -41.64 22.66 25.07
C THR A 157 -42.93 22.16 24.40
N LEU A 158 -42.82 21.35 23.34
CA LEU A 158 -43.94 20.66 22.71
C LEU A 158 -44.40 19.40 23.48
N GLY A 159 -43.83 19.13 24.67
CA GLY A 159 -44.24 18.03 25.54
C GLY A 159 -43.61 16.68 25.21
N LEU A 160 -42.60 16.62 24.35
CA LEU A 160 -41.88 15.39 24.04
C LEU A 160 -40.73 15.18 25.03
N ALA A 161 -40.79 14.07 25.77
CA ALA A 161 -39.72 13.63 26.65
C ALA A 161 -38.43 13.38 25.85
N LYS A 162 -37.27 13.64 26.46
CA LYS A 162 -35.96 13.60 25.78
C LYS A 162 -35.69 12.24 25.10
N GLU A 163 -36.17 11.17 25.71
CA GLU A 163 -36.07 9.79 25.23
C GLU A 163 -36.85 9.56 23.93
N GLN A 164 -37.93 10.33 23.71
CA GLN A 164 -38.80 10.21 22.54
C GLN A 164 -38.34 11.06 21.36
N GLN A 165 -37.51 12.08 21.60
CA GLN A 165 -37.07 13.04 20.58
C GLN A 165 -36.28 12.35 19.45
N ALA A 166 -35.38 11.43 19.82
CA ALA A 166 -34.60 10.68 18.84
C ALA A 166 -35.49 9.87 17.89
N ALA A 167 -36.55 9.23 18.42
CA ALA A 167 -37.48 8.41 17.64
C ALA A 167 -38.38 9.24 16.71
N VAL A 168 -38.70 10.50 17.06
CA VAL A 168 -39.50 11.39 16.19
C VAL A 168 -38.68 11.95 15.04
N LEU A 169 -37.42 12.31 15.30
CA LEU A 169 -36.55 12.96 14.32
C LEU A 169 -35.84 11.97 13.40
N GLN A 170 -35.42 10.84 13.95
CA GLN A 170 -34.79 9.75 13.22
C GLN A 170 -35.57 8.46 13.51
N PRO A 171 -36.80 8.34 12.98
CA PRO A 171 -37.65 7.17 13.21
C PRO A 171 -37.05 5.88 12.66
N ILE A 172 -36.08 5.99 11.74
CA ILE A 172 -35.37 4.87 11.16
C ILE A 172 -33.88 5.05 11.47
N SER A 173 -33.35 4.17 12.33
CA SER A 173 -31.91 4.01 12.53
C SER A 173 -31.40 2.92 11.60
N ILE A 174 -30.57 3.30 10.62
CA ILE A 174 -29.90 2.35 9.73
C ILE A 174 -28.56 2.01 10.36
N THR A 175 -28.47 0.84 10.97
CA THR A 175 -27.20 0.29 11.45
C THR A 175 -26.56 -0.57 10.37
N LYS A 176 -25.35 -0.20 9.92
CA LYS A 176 -24.57 -1.05 9.02
C LYS A 176 -24.14 -2.31 9.79
N VAL A 177 -24.72 -3.45 9.44
CA VAL A 177 -24.24 -4.76 9.88
C VAL A 177 -23.30 -5.27 8.80
N ASP A 178 -22.00 -5.12 9.03
CA ASP A 178 -20.97 -5.64 8.12
C ASP A 178 -20.84 -7.15 8.34
N THR A 179 -21.06 -7.93 7.29
CA THR A 179 -20.90 -9.39 7.33
C THR A 179 -19.44 -9.80 7.19
N ALA A 180 -18.59 -8.92 6.66
CA ALA A 180 -17.18 -9.19 6.47
C ALA A 180 -16.40 -8.90 7.75
N ASP A 181 -15.52 -9.83 8.11
CA ASP A 181 -14.60 -9.63 9.22
C ASP A 181 -13.67 -8.44 8.94
N LYS A 182 -13.18 -7.79 10.02
CA LYS A 182 -12.25 -6.66 9.88
C LYS A 182 -10.99 -7.03 9.08
N ARG A 183 -10.50 -8.27 9.24
CA ARG A 183 -9.38 -8.82 8.48
C ARG A 183 -9.70 -8.85 6.98
N GLU A 184 -10.90 -9.29 6.62
CA GLU A 184 -11.33 -9.39 5.23
C GLU A 184 -11.37 -8.02 4.56
N ASN A 185 -12.01 -7.05 5.20
CA ASN A 185 -12.10 -5.67 4.70
C ASN A 185 -10.72 -4.99 4.54
N LEU A 186 -9.82 -5.17 5.50
CA LEU A 186 -8.48 -4.58 5.46
C LEU A 186 -7.56 -5.34 4.48
N GLY A 187 -7.69 -6.67 4.42
CA GLY A 187 -6.97 -7.51 3.47
C GLY A 187 -7.38 -7.27 2.02
N GLU A 188 -8.65 -6.96 1.75
CA GLU A 188 -9.09 -6.54 0.41
C GLU A 188 -8.41 -5.23 -0.04
N LYS A 189 -8.25 -4.27 0.88
CA LYS A 189 -7.66 -2.95 0.59
C LYS A 189 -6.13 -2.96 0.52
N LEU A 190 -5.48 -3.72 1.40
CA LEU A 190 -4.02 -3.68 1.59
C LEU A 190 -3.31 -4.94 1.11
N GLY A 191 -3.99 -6.09 1.07
CA GLY A 191 -3.40 -7.39 0.76
C GLY A 191 -2.82 -7.48 -0.64
N ALA A 192 -3.38 -6.74 -1.61
CA ALA A 192 -2.88 -6.68 -2.98
C ALA A 192 -1.55 -5.92 -3.12
N PHE A 193 -1.18 -5.06 -2.16
CA PHE A 193 0.12 -4.38 -2.16
C PHE A 193 1.27 -5.29 -1.72
N ILE A 194 0.99 -6.33 -0.93
CA ILE A 194 2.01 -7.28 -0.47
C ILE A 194 2.70 -8.00 -1.63
N PRO A 195 2.02 -8.67 -2.57
CA PRO A 195 2.69 -9.31 -3.71
C PRO A 195 3.41 -8.30 -4.61
N TYR A 196 2.91 -7.06 -4.69
CA TYR A 196 3.57 -5.96 -5.41
C TYR A 196 4.92 -5.58 -4.81
N MET A 197 5.11 -5.76 -3.50
CA MET A 197 6.40 -5.57 -2.84
C MET A 197 7.28 -6.83 -2.92
N LEU A 198 6.70 -8.01 -2.70
CA LEU A 198 7.46 -9.26 -2.57
C LEU A 198 8.05 -9.77 -3.89
N ILE A 199 7.24 -9.88 -4.95
CA ILE A 199 7.66 -10.55 -6.19
C ILE A 199 8.81 -9.81 -6.89
N PRO A 200 8.83 -8.47 -6.99
CA PRO A 200 9.97 -7.74 -7.55
C PRO A 200 11.28 -7.94 -6.76
N LEU A 201 11.22 -8.10 -5.43
CA LEU A 201 12.40 -8.40 -4.63
C LEU A 201 12.93 -9.81 -4.89
N VAL A 202 12.04 -10.79 -5.10
CA VAL A 202 12.42 -12.15 -5.52
C VAL A 202 13.06 -12.14 -6.91
N LEU A 203 12.51 -11.36 -7.85
CA LEU A 203 13.12 -11.13 -9.17
C LEU A 203 14.52 -10.55 -9.02
N MET A 204 14.69 -9.52 -8.20
CA MET A 204 15.97 -8.89 -7.96
C MET A 204 17.01 -9.86 -7.39
N GLY A 205 16.57 -10.72 -6.45
CA GLY A 205 17.38 -11.79 -5.87
C GLY A 205 17.85 -12.85 -6.87
N ALA A 206 17.17 -12.99 -8.01
CA ALA A 206 17.58 -13.83 -9.14
C ALA A 206 18.40 -13.05 -10.19
N SER A 207 18.04 -11.81 -10.48
CA SER A 207 18.63 -11.02 -11.57
C SER A 207 20.11 -10.72 -11.34
N TYR A 208 20.51 -10.21 -10.17
CA TYR A 208 21.92 -9.86 -9.94
C TYR A 208 22.87 -11.06 -10.06
N PRO A 209 22.62 -12.21 -9.39
CA PRO A 209 23.40 -13.43 -9.60
C PRO A 209 23.39 -13.91 -11.05
N ALA A 210 22.23 -13.89 -11.70
CA ALA A 210 22.12 -14.38 -13.07
C ALA A 210 22.99 -13.55 -14.03
N ILE A 211 22.98 -12.23 -13.89
CA ILE A 211 23.78 -11.31 -14.73
C ILE A 211 25.27 -11.59 -14.58
N ASP A 212 25.78 -11.73 -13.35
CA ASP A 212 27.21 -11.99 -13.12
C ASP A 212 27.62 -13.40 -13.61
N LEU A 213 26.82 -14.43 -13.31
CA LEU A 213 27.11 -15.82 -13.68
C LEU A 213 26.96 -16.12 -15.18
N GLY A 214 26.19 -15.32 -15.92
CA GLY A 214 25.98 -15.49 -17.37
C GLY A 214 26.80 -14.48 -18.18
N ALA A 215 26.24 -13.29 -18.38
CA ALA A 215 26.88 -12.24 -19.16
C ALA A 215 28.20 -11.76 -18.55
N GLY A 216 28.32 -11.71 -17.23
CA GLY A 216 29.55 -11.30 -16.54
C GLY A 216 30.72 -12.23 -16.82
N GLU A 217 30.52 -13.54 -16.69
CA GLU A 217 31.55 -14.53 -17.07
C GLU A 217 31.84 -14.54 -18.57
N LYS A 218 30.82 -14.30 -19.41
CA LYS A 218 30.99 -14.20 -20.86
C LYS A 218 31.84 -12.98 -21.23
N GLU A 219 31.58 -11.82 -20.63
CA GLU A 219 32.36 -10.59 -20.83
C GLU A 219 33.81 -10.73 -20.37
N ARG A 220 34.06 -11.50 -19.30
CA ARG A 220 35.41 -11.77 -18.77
C ARG A 220 36.16 -12.87 -19.53
N GLY A 221 35.52 -13.55 -20.49
CA GLY A 221 36.10 -14.69 -21.22
C GLY A 221 36.27 -15.96 -20.38
N THR A 222 35.75 -15.99 -19.15
CA THR A 222 35.87 -17.15 -18.25
C THR A 222 34.86 -18.25 -18.59
N LEU A 223 33.78 -17.92 -19.29
CA LEU A 223 32.80 -18.90 -19.75
C LEU A 223 33.41 -19.87 -20.77
N GLU A 224 34.27 -19.38 -21.66
CA GLU A 224 34.95 -20.21 -22.68
C GLU A 224 35.92 -21.21 -22.05
N THR A 225 36.67 -20.80 -21.03
CA THR A 225 37.58 -21.70 -20.30
C THR A 225 36.80 -22.76 -19.52
N LEU A 226 35.62 -22.42 -18.98
CA LEU A 226 34.75 -23.38 -18.30
C LEU A 226 34.19 -24.44 -19.28
N LEU A 227 33.94 -24.07 -20.54
CA LEU A 227 33.48 -25.00 -21.58
C LEU A 227 34.57 -25.98 -22.06
N LEU A 228 35.85 -25.72 -21.77
CA LEU A 228 36.96 -26.64 -22.04
C LEU A 228 37.14 -27.70 -20.95
N THR A 229 36.48 -27.54 -19.80
CA THR A 229 36.53 -28.52 -18.71
C THR A 229 35.75 -29.79 -19.09
N PRO A 230 36.07 -30.97 -18.51
CA PRO A 230 35.38 -32.22 -18.80
C PRO A 230 34.00 -32.30 -18.10
N ILE A 231 33.20 -31.24 -18.18
CA ILE A 231 31.86 -31.11 -17.60
C ILE A 231 30.86 -30.89 -18.72
N SER A 232 29.70 -31.57 -18.68
CA SER A 232 28.69 -31.38 -19.71
C SER A 232 28.05 -29.99 -19.64
N ARG A 233 27.68 -29.42 -20.79
CA ARG A 233 27.03 -28.09 -20.88
C ARG A 233 25.74 -28.03 -20.05
N THR A 234 24.98 -29.12 -19.99
CA THR A 234 23.75 -29.23 -19.18
C THR A 234 24.03 -29.16 -17.68
N GLU A 235 25.07 -29.82 -17.20
CA GLU A 235 25.46 -29.76 -15.79
C GLU A 235 25.97 -28.38 -15.37
N LEU A 236 26.64 -27.69 -16.29
CA LEU A 236 27.11 -26.31 -16.08
C LEU A 236 25.91 -25.37 -15.91
N VAL A 237 24.91 -25.45 -16.80
CA VAL A 237 23.68 -24.64 -16.71
C VAL A 237 22.89 -24.94 -15.45
N LEU A 238 22.72 -26.22 -15.13
CA LEU A 238 21.97 -26.62 -13.94
C LEU A 238 22.69 -26.17 -12.66
N GLY A 239 24.02 -26.22 -12.63
CA GLY A 239 24.81 -25.66 -11.53
C GLY A 239 24.57 -24.15 -11.36
N LYS A 240 24.65 -23.38 -12.45
CA LYS A 240 24.36 -21.93 -12.43
C LYS A 240 22.92 -21.62 -12.03
N PHE A 241 21.96 -22.37 -12.58
CA PHE A 241 20.55 -22.25 -12.25
C PHE A 241 20.29 -22.47 -10.76
N LEU A 242 20.85 -23.52 -10.17
CA LEU A 242 20.70 -23.78 -8.74
C LEU A 242 21.27 -22.65 -7.89
N THR A 243 22.39 -22.02 -8.31
CA THR A 243 22.96 -20.87 -7.61
C THR A 243 22.04 -19.66 -7.65
N VAL A 244 21.50 -19.33 -8.82
CA VAL A 244 20.53 -18.23 -8.99
C VAL A 244 19.26 -18.52 -8.18
N LEU A 245 18.76 -19.76 -8.22
CA LEU A 245 17.59 -20.20 -7.47
C LEU A 245 17.81 -20.09 -5.96
N ALA A 246 18.96 -20.56 -5.46
CA ALA A 246 19.29 -20.48 -4.05
C ALA A 246 19.34 -19.03 -3.57
N SER A 247 19.94 -18.13 -4.35
CA SER A 247 19.93 -16.69 -4.05
C SER A 247 18.51 -16.11 -4.04
N SER A 248 17.67 -16.47 -5.01
CA SER A 248 16.29 -15.99 -5.10
C SER A 248 15.42 -16.50 -3.95
N ILE A 249 15.54 -17.78 -3.56
CA ILE A 249 14.86 -18.36 -2.40
C ILE A 249 15.33 -17.70 -1.10
N PHE A 250 16.64 -17.48 -0.96
CA PHE A 250 17.19 -16.79 0.21
C PHE A 250 16.68 -15.34 0.30
N CYS A 251 16.64 -14.63 -0.83
CA CYS A 251 16.03 -13.30 -0.91
C CYS A 251 14.56 -13.34 -0.48
N ALA A 252 13.78 -14.29 -0.99
CA ALA A 252 12.37 -14.47 -0.61
C ALA A 252 12.22 -14.71 0.90
N LEU A 253 13.08 -15.56 1.49
CA LEU A 253 13.09 -15.85 2.92
C LEU A 253 13.38 -14.59 3.74
N VAL A 254 14.43 -13.84 3.39
CA VAL A 254 14.79 -12.59 4.06
C VAL A 254 13.65 -11.58 3.93
N THR A 255 13.04 -11.47 2.75
CA THR A 255 11.93 -10.55 2.49
C THR A 255 10.71 -10.85 3.36
N VAL A 256 10.25 -12.10 3.38
CA VAL A 256 9.08 -12.52 4.18
C VAL A 256 9.37 -12.42 5.67
N SER A 257 10.58 -12.79 6.10
CA SER A 257 11.00 -12.67 7.50
C SER A 257 11.07 -11.20 7.93
N SER A 258 11.63 -10.33 7.09
CA SER A 258 11.67 -8.88 7.30
C SER A 258 10.25 -8.32 7.46
N MET A 259 9.33 -8.68 6.57
CA MET A 259 7.93 -8.29 6.65
C MET A 259 7.29 -8.71 7.98
N ALA A 260 7.45 -9.98 8.36
CA ALA A 260 6.89 -10.52 9.61
C ALA A 260 7.45 -9.79 10.84
N LEU A 261 8.76 -9.57 10.89
CA LEU A 261 9.42 -8.86 11.97
C LEU A 261 8.94 -7.41 12.07
N TRP A 262 8.89 -6.67 10.95
CA TRP A 262 8.51 -5.26 10.95
C TRP A 262 7.03 -5.03 11.23
N ILE A 263 6.15 -5.94 10.82
CA ILE A 263 4.75 -5.92 11.25
C ILE A 263 4.66 -6.09 12.78
N GLY A 264 5.40 -7.03 13.35
CA GLY A 264 5.46 -7.22 14.81
C GLY A 264 6.00 -5.99 15.54
N VAL A 265 7.09 -5.40 15.06
CA VAL A 265 7.70 -4.19 15.62
C VAL A 265 6.76 -2.98 15.48
N ALA A 266 6.18 -2.74 14.31
CA ALA A 266 5.29 -1.61 14.05
C ALA A 266 4.08 -1.59 15.01
N SER A 267 3.56 -2.77 15.38
CA SER A 267 2.46 -2.88 16.34
C SER A 267 2.79 -2.35 17.76
N SER A 268 4.08 -2.20 18.09
CA SER A 268 4.57 -1.70 19.38
C SER A 268 4.90 -0.21 19.38
N PHE A 269 5.31 0.35 18.23
CA PHE A 269 5.84 1.72 18.14
C PHE A 269 4.88 2.74 17.53
N VAL A 270 3.86 2.27 16.79
CA VAL A 270 3.01 3.14 15.99
C VAL A 270 1.55 2.91 16.40
N GLU A 271 0.89 3.94 16.95
CA GLU A 271 -0.57 3.97 17.22
C GLU A 271 -1.40 4.05 15.91
N LEU A 272 -0.93 3.41 14.84
CA LEU A 272 -1.73 3.22 13.64
C LEU A 272 -2.63 2.02 13.88
N ASP A 273 -3.78 2.28 14.49
CA ASP A 273 -4.87 1.33 14.66
C ASP A 273 -5.17 0.58 13.36
N VAL A 274 -5.00 1.23 12.21
CA VAL A 274 -5.21 0.61 10.88
C VAL A 274 -4.23 -0.53 10.61
N ILE A 275 -2.92 -0.35 10.86
CA ILE A 275 -1.89 -1.38 10.59
C ILE A 275 -2.01 -2.50 11.64
N LYS A 276 -2.20 -2.13 12.90
CA LYS A 276 -2.39 -3.08 13.99
C LYS A 276 -3.63 -3.96 13.77
N ASN A 277 -4.75 -3.37 13.35
CA ASN A 277 -5.96 -4.14 13.07
C ASN A 277 -5.86 -4.95 11.77
N ALA A 278 -5.14 -4.46 10.75
CA ALA A 278 -4.98 -5.17 9.47
C ALA A 278 -4.15 -6.44 9.60
N PHE A 279 -3.08 -6.40 10.41
CA PHE A 279 -2.11 -7.49 10.47
C PHE A 279 -2.10 -8.28 11.78
N SER A 280 -2.85 -7.86 12.82
CA SER A 280 -2.94 -8.61 14.10
C SER A 280 -3.49 -10.02 13.97
N SER A 281 -4.24 -10.30 12.91
CA SER A 281 -4.85 -11.61 12.65
C SER A 281 -4.03 -12.48 11.69
N VAL A 282 -2.92 -11.95 11.13
CA VAL A 282 -2.02 -12.70 10.25
C VAL A 282 -1.11 -13.58 11.09
N THR A 283 -1.10 -14.88 10.80
CA THR A 283 -0.39 -15.88 11.60
C THR A 283 0.98 -16.22 11.00
N LEU A 284 1.85 -16.86 11.80
CA LEU A 284 3.12 -17.43 11.29
C LEU A 284 2.90 -18.45 10.15
N PHE A 285 1.76 -19.14 10.16
CA PHE A 285 1.38 -20.06 9.09
C PHE A 285 1.10 -19.31 7.77
N ASP A 286 0.47 -18.15 7.83
CA ASP A 286 0.22 -17.30 6.66
C ASP A 286 1.54 -16.84 6.00
N PHE A 287 2.51 -16.41 6.80
CA PHE A 287 3.86 -16.07 6.29
C PHE A 287 4.56 -17.28 5.66
N SER A 288 4.39 -18.47 6.24
CA SER A 288 4.94 -19.71 5.70
C SER A 288 4.32 -20.08 4.36
N LEU A 289 3.00 -19.90 4.20
CA LEU A 289 2.30 -20.08 2.92
C LEU A 289 2.74 -19.06 1.87
N ILE A 290 2.88 -17.79 2.25
CA ILE A 290 3.40 -16.74 1.36
C ILE A 290 4.80 -17.13 0.86
N PHE A 291 5.69 -17.54 1.77
CA PHE A 291 7.02 -18.01 1.39
C PHE A 291 6.96 -19.21 0.44
N ALA A 292 6.10 -20.20 0.74
CA ALA A 292 5.93 -21.37 -0.12
C ALA A 292 5.46 -20.99 -1.54
N LEU A 293 4.51 -20.06 -1.67
CA LEU A 293 4.02 -19.54 -2.94
C LEU A 293 5.07 -18.75 -3.74
N LEU A 294 6.09 -18.20 -3.08
CA LEU A 294 7.21 -17.55 -3.74
C LEU A 294 8.22 -18.56 -4.33
N LEU A 295 8.23 -19.83 -3.88
CA LEU A 295 9.18 -20.82 -4.40
C LEU A 295 8.99 -21.11 -5.90
N PRO A 296 7.78 -21.40 -6.42
CA PRO A 296 7.58 -21.58 -7.85
C PRO A 296 7.93 -20.33 -8.66
N VAL A 297 7.65 -19.14 -8.10
CA VAL A 297 8.05 -17.86 -8.70
C VAL A 297 9.57 -17.76 -8.79
N ALA A 298 10.30 -18.10 -7.72
CA ALA A 298 11.76 -18.09 -7.71
C ALA A 298 12.34 -19.03 -8.79
N VAL A 299 11.80 -20.23 -8.96
CA VAL A 299 12.22 -21.18 -10.03
C VAL A 299 11.97 -20.60 -11.42
N MET A 300 10.78 -20.03 -11.65
CA MET A 300 10.41 -19.42 -12.93
C MET A 300 11.32 -18.22 -13.26
N LEU A 301 11.48 -17.30 -12.32
CA LEU A 301 12.27 -16.09 -12.51
C LEU A 301 13.75 -16.42 -12.67
N SER A 302 14.28 -17.36 -11.90
CA SER A 302 15.68 -17.80 -12.01
C SER A 302 15.98 -18.45 -13.35
N SER A 303 15.03 -19.21 -13.92
CA SER A 303 15.18 -19.79 -15.26
C SER A 303 15.20 -18.70 -16.34
N LEU A 304 14.33 -17.70 -16.20
CA LEU A 304 14.16 -16.64 -17.19
C LEU A 304 15.30 -15.62 -17.16
N THR A 305 15.73 -15.18 -15.97
CA THR A 305 16.86 -14.26 -15.81
C THR A 305 18.17 -14.90 -16.27
N LEU A 306 18.38 -16.19 -15.96
CA LEU A 306 19.56 -16.92 -16.41
C LEU A 306 19.60 -17.06 -17.94
N ALA A 307 18.48 -17.41 -18.57
CA ALA A 307 18.39 -17.50 -20.03
C ALA A 307 18.71 -16.16 -20.72
N ILE A 308 18.15 -15.07 -20.21
CA ILE A 308 18.39 -13.70 -20.73
C ILE A 308 19.85 -13.29 -20.53
N SER A 309 20.42 -13.60 -19.36
CA SER A 309 21.81 -13.28 -19.04
C SER A 309 22.79 -13.99 -19.97
N ILE A 310 22.58 -15.28 -20.23
CA ILE A 310 23.44 -16.07 -21.15
C ILE A 310 23.36 -15.56 -22.58
N TYR A 311 22.20 -15.05 -23.00
CA TYR A 311 22.01 -14.49 -24.33
C TYR A 311 22.76 -13.16 -24.54
N ALA A 312 22.89 -12.35 -23.49
CA ALA A 312 23.60 -11.08 -23.54
C ALA A 312 25.12 -11.26 -23.71
N ARG A 313 25.78 -10.29 -24.35
CA ARG A 313 27.23 -10.28 -24.53
C ARG A 313 27.98 -9.62 -23.37
N THR A 314 27.34 -8.65 -22.73
CA THR A 314 27.93 -7.83 -21.67
C THR A 314 27.00 -7.71 -20.49
N PHE A 315 27.57 -7.41 -19.32
CA PHE A 315 26.83 -7.13 -18.09
C PHE A 315 25.78 -6.03 -18.30
N LYS A 316 26.13 -4.97 -19.05
CA LYS A 316 25.22 -3.86 -19.37
C LYS A 316 24.06 -4.28 -20.27
N GLU A 317 24.31 -5.15 -21.26
CA GLU A 317 23.26 -5.66 -22.14
C GLU A 317 22.28 -6.55 -21.36
N ALA A 318 22.79 -7.44 -20.51
CA ALA A 318 21.95 -8.26 -19.63
C ALA A 318 21.11 -7.39 -18.69
N GLN A 319 21.71 -6.39 -18.05
CA GLN A 319 21.00 -5.44 -17.19
C GLN A 319 19.88 -4.70 -17.95
N ASN A 320 20.15 -4.27 -19.18
CA ASN A 320 19.15 -3.60 -20.02
C ASN A 320 17.98 -4.53 -20.38
N TYR A 321 18.24 -5.82 -20.62
CA TYR A 321 17.19 -6.81 -20.88
C TYR A 321 16.36 -7.16 -19.63
N MET A 322 16.90 -6.99 -18.42
CA MET A 322 16.11 -7.18 -17.19
C MET A 322 15.01 -6.13 -17.02
N GLY A 323 15.15 -4.93 -17.61
CA GLY A 323 14.12 -3.89 -17.57
C GLY A 323 12.79 -4.33 -18.20
N PRO A 324 12.76 -4.69 -19.49
CA PRO A 324 11.57 -5.24 -20.15
C PRO A 324 11.02 -6.50 -19.48
N LEU A 325 11.91 -7.39 -19.00
CA LEU A 325 11.51 -8.56 -18.21
C LEU A 325 10.71 -8.15 -16.96
N SER A 326 11.26 -7.19 -16.20
CA SER A 326 10.61 -6.68 -14.98
C SER A 326 9.24 -6.07 -15.32
N MET A 327 9.15 -5.27 -16.39
CA MET A 327 7.87 -4.71 -16.84
C MET A 327 6.85 -5.79 -17.20
N GLY A 328 7.27 -6.87 -17.87
CA GLY A 328 6.44 -8.03 -18.18
C GLY A 328 5.94 -8.78 -16.94
N ILE A 329 6.69 -8.73 -15.82
CA ILE A 329 6.29 -9.33 -14.53
C ILE A 329 5.40 -8.36 -13.74
N PHE A 330 5.64 -7.05 -13.82
CA PHE A 330 4.84 -6.04 -13.11
C PHE A 330 3.39 -6.00 -13.59
N ILE A 331 3.13 -6.16 -14.89
CA ILE A 331 1.76 -6.11 -15.44
C ILE A 331 0.84 -7.17 -14.75
N PRO A 332 1.20 -8.47 -14.71
CA PRO A 332 0.47 -9.50 -13.98
C PRO A 332 0.27 -9.21 -12.48
N ILE A 333 1.24 -8.57 -11.83
CA ILE A 333 1.14 -8.17 -10.42
C ILE A 333 0.10 -7.06 -10.26
N VAL A 334 0.15 -6.03 -11.12
CA VAL A 334 -0.79 -4.90 -11.07
C VAL A 334 -2.23 -5.35 -11.33
N MET A 335 -2.44 -6.41 -12.10
CA MET A 335 -3.78 -7.01 -12.24
C MET A 335 -4.36 -7.42 -10.88
N SER A 336 -3.56 -7.85 -9.91
CA SER A 336 -4.04 -8.19 -8.56
C SER A 336 -4.47 -6.98 -7.72
N LEU A 337 -4.01 -5.77 -8.08
CA LEU A 337 -4.41 -4.49 -7.46
C LEU A 337 -5.73 -3.96 -8.04
N MET A 338 -6.18 -4.50 -9.18
CA MET A 338 -7.43 -4.04 -9.80
C MET A 338 -8.64 -4.41 -8.94
N PRO A 339 -9.64 -3.53 -8.81
CA PRO A 339 -10.89 -3.85 -8.15
C PRO A 339 -11.56 -5.07 -8.81
N ASN A 340 -12.21 -5.91 -8.01
CA ASN A 340 -12.93 -7.11 -8.45
C ASN A 340 -12.05 -8.20 -9.08
N MET A 341 -10.72 -8.12 -8.93
CA MET A 341 -9.83 -9.22 -9.31
C MET A 341 -9.76 -10.24 -8.16
N GLU A 342 -10.27 -11.43 -8.40
CA GLU A 342 -10.39 -12.51 -7.41
C GLU A 342 -9.65 -13.77 -7.86
N LEU A 343 -9.26 -14.60 -6.87
CA LEU A 343 -8.68 -15.91 -7.13
C LEU A 343 -9.78 -16.90 -7.54
N THR A 344 -9.76 -17.28 -8.82
CA THR A 344 -10.67 -18.24 -9.43
C THR A 344 -9.86 -19.29 -10.18
N ALA A 345 -10.49 -20.40 -10.57
CA ALA A 345 -9.82 -21.43 -11.37
C ALA A 345 -9.16 -20.87 -12.66
N LYS A 346 -9.72 -19.81 -13.27
CA LYS A 346 -9.16 -19.15 -14.46
C LYS A 346 -7.94 -18.29 -14.12
N THR A 347 -8.06 -17.43 -13.10
CA THR A 347 -6.98 -16.53 -12.70
C THR A 347 -5.83 -17.28 -12.02
N ALA A 348 -6.10 -18.44 -11.42
CA ALA A 348 -5.09 -19.34 -10.85
C ALA A 348 -4.15 -19.97 -11.91
N LEU A 349 -4.54 -19.99 -13.18
CA LEU A 349 -3.71 -20.47 -14.29
C LEU A 349 -2.80 -19.39 -14.88
N ILE A 350 -3.03 -18.11 -14.57
CA ILE A 350 -2.23 -16.99 -15.09
C ILE A 350 -0.96 -16.85 -14.22
N PRO A 351 0.25 -17.11 -14.76
CA PRO A 351 1.47 -17.04 -13.96
C PRO A 351 1.69 -15.66 -13.36
N ILE A 352 2.34 -15.60 -12.20
CA ILE A 352 2.54 -14.39 -11.39
C ILE A 352 1.24 -13.83 -10.80
N THR A 353 0.19 -13.61 -11.60
CA THR A 353 -1.12 -13.15 -11.11
C THR A 353 -1.72 -14.14 -10.14
N ASN A 354 -1.59 -15.44 -10.42
CA ASN A 354 -2.09 -16.50 -9.56
C ASN A 354 -1.47 -16.46 -8.15
N VAL A 355 -0.16 -16.30 -8.05
CA VAL A 355 0.57 -16.15 -6.79
C VAL A 355 0.25 -14.82 -6.12
N ALA A 356 0.15 -13.73 -6.90
CA ALA A 356 -0.21 -12.42 -6.36
C ALA A 356 -1.60 -12.41 -5.71
N LEU A 357 -2.60 -12.98 -6.39
CA LEU A 357 -3.95 -13.13 -5.87
C LEU A 357 -4.00 -14.08 -4.68
N ALA A 358 -3.26 -15.20 -4.68
CA ALA A 358 -3.21 -16.08 -3.52
C ALA A 358 -2.60 -15.41 -2.29
N ILE A 359 -1.55 -14.59 -2.46
CA ILE A 359 -1.00 -13.79 -1.35
C ILE A 359 -2.06 -12.79 -0.85
N LYS A 360 -2.79 -12.12 -1.74
CA LYS A 360 -3.90 -11.23 -1.36
C LYS A 360 -4.96 -11.97 -0.52
N GLU A 361 -5.40 -13.14 -0.96
CA GLU A 361 -6.38 -13.96 -0.22
C GLU A 361 -5.85 -14.44 1.13
N ILE A 362 -4.54 -14.73 1.26
CA ILE A 362 -3.90 -15.09 2.55
C ILE A 362 -4.01 -13.93 3.55
N ILE A 363 -3.75 -12.71 3.11
CA ILE A 363 -3.88 -11.54 3.96
C ILE A 363 -5.35 -11.31 4.34
N LYS A 364 -6.27 -11.48 3.38
CA LYS A 364 -7.73 -11.38 3.57
C LYS A 364 -8.30 -12.45 4.52
N GLY A 365 -7.65 -13.62 4.61
CA GLY A 365 -8.08 -14.74 5.46
C GLY A 365 -9.13 -15.65 4.80
N THR A 366 -9.34 -15.52 3.49
CA THR A 366 -10.37 -16.21 2.69
C THR A 366 -9.79 -17.27 1.74
N VAL A 367 -8.56 -17.71 2.01
CA VAL A 367 -7.84 -18.64 1.12
C VAL A 367 -8.55 -19.96 0.99
N ASP A 368 -8.86 -20.32 -0.26
CA ASP A 368 -9.16 -21.69 -0.61
C ASP A 368 -7.86 -22.45 -0.94
N TYR A 369 -7.52 -23.42 -0.09
CA TYR A 369 -6.32 -24.25 -0.24
C TYR A 369 -6.33 -25.12 -1.50
N SER A 370 -7.49 -25.38 -2.10
CA SER A 370 -7.57 -26.11 -3.38
C SER A 370 -6.94 -25.30 -4.51
N TYR A 371 -7.16 -23.98 -4.55
CA TYR A 371 -6.50 -23.10 -5.51
C TYR A 371 -5.01 -22.99 -5.25
N VAL A 372 -4.55 -23.01 -3.99
CA VAL A 372 -3.12 -23.05 -3.66
C VAL A 372 -2.46 -24.26 -4.31
N ALA A 373 -3.02 -25.45 -4.17
CA ALA A 373 -2.48 -26.66 -4.81
C ALA A 373 -2.46 -26.56 -6.35
N LEU A 374 -3.51 -25.99 -6.96
CA LEU A 374 -3.58 -25.74 -8.40
C LEU A 374 -2.47 -24.77 -8.85
N ILE A 375 -2.22 -23.70 -8.09
CA ILE A 375 -1.16 -22.73 -8.35
C ILE A 375 0.21 -23.40 -8.33
N PHE A 376 0.48 -24.24 -7.32
CA PHE A 376 1.72 -25.00 -7.26
C PHE A 376 1.88 -25.89 -8.48
N GLY A 377 0.84 -26.63 -8.88
CA GLY A 377 0.86 -27.48 -10.06
C GLY A 377 1.12 -26.70 -11.35
N ALA A 378 0.34 -25.66 -11.60
CA ALA A 378 0.46 -24.81 -12.80
C ALA A 378 1.83 -24.13 -12.87
N SER A 379 2.30 -23.58 -11.74
CA SER A 379 3.59 -22.90 -11.67
C SER A 379 4.77 -23.87 -11.80
N ALA A 380 4.67 -25.08 -11.24
CA ALA A 380 5.69 -26.12 -11.39
C ALA A 380 5.83 -26.60 -12.84
N VAL A 381 4.70 -26.83 -13.54
CA VAL A 381 4.71 -27.21 -14.96
C VAL A 381 5.37 -26.12 -15.81
N LEU A 382 4.98 -24.87 -15.59
CA LEU A 382 5.54 -23.75 -16.34
C LEU A 382 7.02 -23.51 -16.02
N ALA A 383 7.41 -23.62 -14.75
CA ALA A 383 8.80 -23.51 -14.33
C ALA A 383 9.68 -24.63 -14.92
N ALA A 384 9.19 -25.87 -14.94
CA ALA A 384 9.87 -26.98 -15.60
C ALA A 384 10.03 -26.73 -17.11
N GLY A 385 8.99 -26.23 -17.78
CA GLY A 385 9.04 -25.84 -19.19
C GLY A 385 10.08 -24.76 -19.47
N LEU A 386 10.13 -23.71 -18.65
CA LEU A 386 11.11 -22.63 -18.76
C LEU A 386 12.53 -23.10 -18.51
N LEU A 387 12.75 -23.99 -17.54
CA LEU A 387 14.05 -24.58 -17.26
C LEU A 387 14.54 -25.43 -18.45
N VAL A 388 13.66 -26.26 -19.02
CA VAL A 388 13.98 -27.04 -20.23
C VAL A 388 14.32 -26.11 -21.41
N CYS A 389 13.56 -25.02 -21.58
CA CYS A 389 13.86 -24.00 -22.58
C CYS A 389 15.23 -23.35 -22.33
N CYS A 390 15.55 -22.98 -21.09
CA CYS A 390 16.84 -22.39 -20.71
C CYS A 390 18.00 -23.33 -21.04
N VAL A 391 17.89 -24.62 -20.70
CA VAL A 391 18.91 -25.63 -21.02
C VAL A 391 19.08 -25.81 -22.54
N LYS A 392 17.97 -25.87 -23.29
CA LYS A 392 18.02 -25.93 -24.76
C LYS A 392 18.67 -24.69 -25.36
N TRP A 393 18.41 -23.52 -24.78
CA TRP A 393 18.96 -22.26 -25.26
C TRP A 393 20.47 -22.19 -25.03
N PHE A 394 20.95 -22.59 -23.85
CA PHE A 394 22.38 -22.64 -23.55
C PHE A 394 23.15 -23.60 -24.46
N ASN A 395 22.54 -24.73 -24.85
CA ASN A 395 23.20 -25.68 -25.73
C ASN A 395 23.42 -25.14 -27.17
N ARG A 396 22.83 -24.01 -27.55
CA ARG A 396 23.02 -23.39 -28.87
C ARG A 396 24.29 -22.57 -28.91
N GLU A 397 25.21 -22.95 -29.79
CA GLU A 397 26.50 -22.27 -29.98
C GLU A 397 26.36 -20.82 -30.44
N THR A 398 25.33 -20.54 -31.25
CA THR A 398 25.02 -19.18 -31.72
C THR A 398 24.63 -18.21 -30.61
N VAL A 399 24.31 -18.72 -29.41
CA VAL A 399 23.92 -17.93 -28.24
C VAL A 399 25.10 -17.78 -27.30
N LEU A 400 25.84 -18.87 -27.08
CA LEU A 400 27.08 -18.88 -26.32
C LEU A 400 28.15 -17.96 -26.92
N PHE A 401 28.39 -18.06 -28.23
CA PHE A 401 29.43 -17.30 -28.94
C PHE A 401 28.89 -16.11 -29.72
N ARG A 402 27.67 -15.66 -29.38
CA ARG A 402 27.06 -14.48 -30.00
C ARG A 402 27.93 -13.26 -29.81
#